data_AF-A0AAJ5CC35-F1
#
_entry.id   AF-A0AAJ5CC35-F1
#
_cell.length_a   1.000
_cell.length_b   1.000
_cell.length_c   1.000
_cell.angle_alpha   90.00
_cell.angle_beta   90.00
_cell.angle_gamma   90.00
#
_symmetry.space_group_name_H-M   'P 1'
#
loop_
_entity.id
_entity.type
_entity.pdbx_description
1 polymer ?
#
loop_
_entity_poly.entity_id
_entity_poly.type
_entity_poly.pdbx_seq_one_letter_code
_entity_poly.pdbx_strand_id
1 'polypeptide(L)'
;MITVQFTVRPGQGDPSGFDLGDMSVTGGLGTADSAGRTPDQGMMIYLSATQLLDSLRAFLSGNGKTLTFTGVDTSFSLVFRRVKDGISVAFKDAVIARTASDELASAVLGAAESLSLTLPPGILPRPTTRTPWQPFVHSCPGTSMAAVIDVSRGELTHRAEPNA
;
A
#
# COMPACT_ATOMS: atom_id res chain seq x y z
N MET A 1 -8.42 12.05 16.59
CA MET A 1 -7.01 12.29 16.18
C MET A 1 -6.22 11.02 16.29
N ILE A 2 -5.95 10.40 15.15
CA ILE A 2 -4.99 9.31 14.98
C ILE A 2 -3.81 9.80 14.15
N THR A 3 -2.60 9.40 14.53
CA THR A 3 -1.36 9.67 13.79
C THR A 3 -0.68 8.36 13.48
N VAL A 4 -0.23 8.22 12.24
CA VAL A 4 0.51 7.06 11.75
C VAL A 4 1.84 7.57 11.23
N GLN A 5 2.92 6.84 11.52
CA GLN A 5 4.25 7.18 11.06
C GLN A 5 4.99 5.91 10.64
N PHE A 6 5.67 5.99 9.51
CA PHE A 6 6.64 5.00 9.06
C PHE A 6 8.03 5.62 9.08
N THR A 7 9.02 4.86 9.54
CA THR A 7 10.42 5.32 9.61
C THR A 7 11.34 4.23 9.07
N VAL A 8 12.28 4.58 8.21
CA VAL A 8 13.33 3.65 7.75
C VAL A 8 14.46 3.63 8.78
N ARG A 9 14.95 2.44 9.14
CA ARG A 9 16.07 2.33 10.08
C ARG A 9 17.39 2.78 9.43
N PRO A 10 18.24 3.52 10.14
CA PRO A 10 19.54 3.94 9.61
C PRO A 10 20.52 2.76 9.54
N GLY A 11 21.57 2.91 8.73
CA GLY A 11 22.72 1.99 8.73
C GLY A 11 22.52 0.69 7.95
N GLN A 12 21.55 0.64 7.03
CA GLN A 12 21.24 -0.55 6.23
C GLN A 12 21.96 -0.62 4.88
N GLY A 13 22.84 0.34 4.60
CA GLY A 13 23.55 0.47 3.32
C GLY A 13 22.81 1.36 2.34
N ASP A 14 22.92 1.06 1.05
CA ASP A 14 22.26 1.81 -0.01
C ASP A 14 20.74 1.61 0.04
N PRO A 15 19.92 2.67 -0.10
CA PRO A 15 18.47 2.56 -0.05
C PRO A 15 17.93 1.54 -1.05
N SER A 16 17.08 0.64 -0.58
CA SER A 16 16.48 -0.43 -1.37
C SER A 16 14.98 -0.54 -1.12
N GLY A 17 14.26 -1.25 -1.99
CA GLY A 17 12.84 -1.57 -1.74
C GLY A 17 12.61 -2.54 -0.57
N PHE A 18 13.68 -3.04 0.06
CA PHE A 18 13.66 -4.10 1.07
C PHE A 18 14.09 -3.59 2.46
N ASP A 19 14.26 -2.26 2.62
CA ASP A 19 14.77 -1.69 3.87
C ASP A 19 13.84 -2.00 5.05
N LEU A 20 14.46 -2.30 6.19
CA LEU A 20 13.73 -2.44 7.45
C LEU A 20 13.35 -1.07 8.00
N GLY A 21 12.20 -1.03 8.66
CA GLY A 21 11.70 0.17 9.28
C GLY A 21 10.74 -0.15 10.40
N ASP A 22 10.22 0.92 10.98
CA ASP A 22 9.33 0.90 12.11
C ASP A 22 8.02 1.61 11.78
N MET A 23 6.95 1.12 12.40
CA MET A 23 5.62 1.70 12.36
C MET A 23 5.23 2.15 13.75
N SER A 24 4.80 3.41 13.86
CA SER A 24 4.22 3.96 15.09
C SER A 24 2.82 4.47 14.79
N VAL A 25 1.86 4.08 15.63
CA VAL A 25 0.46 4.51 15.57
C VAL A 25 0.07 5.07 16.91
N THR A 26 -0.23 6.36 16.96
CA THR A 26 -0.63 7.06 18.18
C THR A 26 -2.08 7.51 18.05
N GLY A 27 -2.91 7.17 19.03
CA GLY A 27 -4.26 7.67 19.17
C GLY A 27 -4.51 8.20 20.57
N GLY A 28 -5.73 8.68 20.81
CA GLY A 28 -6.10 9.26 22.12
C GLY A 28 -6.10 8.29 23.30
N LEU A 29 -5.99 6.98 23.08
CA LEU A 29 -6.00 5.96 24.13
C LEU A 29 -4.65 5.26 24.32
N GLY A 30 -3.69 5.47 23.41
CA GLY A 30 -2.36 4.90 23.53
C GLY A 30 -1.57 4.93 22.23
N THR A 31 -0.38 4.34 22.30
CA THR A 31 0.57 4.25 21.20
C THR A 31 0.97 2.80 20.97
N ALA A 32 0.92 2.37 19.71
CA ALA A 32 1.51 1.13 19.24
C ALA A 32 2.80 1.46 18.50
N ASP A 33 3.91 0.87 18.94
CA ASP A 33 5.23 1.14 18.37
C ASP A 33 5.99 -0.17 18.17
N SER A 34 6.57 -0.34 16.98
CA SER A 34 7.44 -1.46 16.65
C SER A 34 8.91 -1.22 17.06
N ALA A 35 9.34 0.03 17.20
CA ALA A 35 10.71 0.36 17.56
C ALA A 35 11.01 0.07 19.03
N GLY A 36 12.28 -0.26 19.32
CA GLY A 36 12.76 -0.44 20.70
C GLY A 36 12.12 -1.61 21.47
N ARG A 37 11.56 -2.60 20.77
CA ARG A 37 10.99 -3.81 21.35
C ARG A 37 11.98 -4.97 21.36
N THR A 38 11.84 -5.84 22.36
CA THR A 38 12.53 -7.14 22.43
C THR A 38 11.48 -8.25 22.49
N PRO A 39 11.45 -9.21 21.55
CA PRO A 39 12.29 -9.30 20.36
C PRO A 39 12.04 -8.13 19.39
N ASP A 40 13.02 -7.87 18.52
CA ASP A 40 12.92 -6.81 17.51
C ASP A 40 11.65 -6.99 16.67
N GLN A 41 10.96 -5.89 16.39
CA GLN A 41 9.71 -5.87 15.61
C GLN A 41 9.85 -5.05 14.33
N GLY A 42 11.09 -4.73 13.92
CA GLY A 42 11.38 -4.13 12.63
C GLY A 42 10.74 -4.92 11.49
N MET A 43 10.28 -4.22 10.47
CA MET A 43 9.55 -4.82 9.35
C MET A 43 10.06 -4.28 8.03
N MET A 44 9.92 -5.04 6.96
CA MET A 44 10.19 -4.51 5.61
C MET A 44 9.19 -3.40 5.30
N ILE A 45 9.61 -2.15 5.43
CA ILE A 45 8.66 -1.05 5.65
C ILE A 45 7.89 -0.68 4.40
N TYR A 46 8.53 -0.73 3.22
CA TYR A 46 7.85 -0.44 1.95
C TYR A 46 6.80 -1.50 1.60
N LEU A 47 7.12 -2.79 1.77
CA LEU A 47 6.15 -3.87 1.58
C LEU A 47 5.02 -3.80 2.61
N SER A 48 5.35 -3.52 3.87
CA SER A 48 4.37 -3.38 4.95
C SER A 48 3.41 -2.21 4.72
N ALA A 49 3.92 -1.06 4.27
CA ALA A 49 3.11 0.12 3.98
C ALA A 49 2.16 -0.11 2.79
N THR A 50 2.67 -0.68 1.70
CA THR A 50 1.84 -1.02 0.52
C THR A 50 0.76 -2.05 0.85
N GLN A 51 1.11 -3.11 1.59
CA GLN A 51 0.15 -4.12 2.06
C GLN A 51 -0.92 -3.51 2.97
N LEU A 52 -0.55 -2.59 3.88
CA LEU A 52 -1.50 -1.90 4.74
C LEU A 52 -2.47 -1.05 3.92
N LEU A 53 -1.98 -0.27 2.95
CA LEU A 53 -2.82 0.55 2.08
C LEU A 53 -3.81 -0.29 1.27
N ASP A 54 -3.35 -1.38 0.65
CA ASP A 54 -4.20 -2.27 -0.14
C ASP A 54 -5.27 -2.95 0.72
N SER A 55 -4.85 -3.49 1.88
CA SER A 55 -5.76 -4.12 2.84
C SER A 55 -6.78 -3.13 3.40
N LEU A 56 -6.34 -1.90 3.69
CA LEU A 56 -7.21 -0.84 4.21
C LEU A 56 -8.21 -0.38 3.14
N ARG A 57 -7.78 -0.24 1.88
CA ARG A 57 -8.68 0.07 0.76
C ARG A 57 -9.79 -0.98 0.64
N ALA A 58 -9.43 -2.27 0.67
CA ALA A 58 -10.39 -3.36 0.62
C ALA A 58 -11.34 -3.36 1.83
N PHE A 59 -10.80 -3.13 3.04
CA PHE A 59 -11.58 -3.03 4.26
C PHE A 59 -12.58 -1.87 4.23
N LEU A 60 -12.14 -0.67 3.85
CA LEU A 60 -12.96 0.54 3.83
C LEU A 60 -14.05 0.48 2.75
N SER A 61 -13.75 -0.10 1.59
CA SER A 61 -14.70 -0.21 0.45
C SER A 61 -15.66 -1.40 0.57
N GLY A 62 -15.26 -2.46 1.30
CA GLY A 62 -16.06 -3.67 1.50
C GLY A 62 -16.94 -3.62 2.74
N ASN A 63 -17.58 -4.74 3.08
CA ASN A 63 -18.45 -4.91 4.27
C ASN A 63 -17.79 -5.70 5.43
N GLY A 64 -16.47 -5.94 5.36
CA GLY A 64 -15.74 -6.67 6.41
C GLY A 64 -15.82 -5.98 7.78
N LYS A 65 -16.11 -6.74 8.85
CA LYS A 65 -16.20 -6.19 10.21
C LYS A 65 -14.85 -5.92 10.85
N THR A 66 -13.84 -6.69 10.47
CA THR A 66 -12.49 -6.67 11.05
C THR A 66 -11.45 -6.81 9.95
N LEU A 67 -10.36 -6.07 10.06
CA LEU A 67 -9.12 -6.23 9.30
C LEU A 67 -7.99 -6.45 10.31
N THR A 68 -7.20 -7.50 10.09
CA THR A 68 -5.95 -7.74 10.82
C THR A 68 -4.80 -7.50 9.85
N PHE A 69 -3.94 -6.55 10.20
CA PHE A 69 -2.70 -6.28 9.52
C PHE A 69 -1.53 -6.86 10.32
N THR A 70 -0.61 -7.54 9.66
CA THR A 70 0.67 -7.97 10.24
C THR A 70 1.76 -7.45 9.31
N GLY A 71 2.77 -6.76 9.86
CA GLY A 71 3.88 -6.27 9.07
C GLY A 71 4.68 -7.42 8.44
N VAL A 72 5.38 -7.12 7.35
CA VAL A 72 6.21 -8.11 6.65
C VAL A 72 7.48 -8.36 7.44
N ASP A 73 7.80 -9.64 7.64
CA ASP A 73 8.97 -10.11 8.42
C ASP A 73 8.97 -9.69 9.89
N THR A 74 7.78 -9.46 10.47
CA THR A 74 7.62 -9.07 11.88
C THR A 74 6.42 -9.75 12.53
N SER A 75 6.39 -9.80 13.86
CA SER A 75 5.20 -10.15 14.64
C SER A 75 4.34 -8.93 15.01
N PHE A 76 4.72 -7.74 14.57
CA PHE A 76 3.93 -6.54 14.79
C PHE A 76 2.61 -6.61 14.01
N SER A 77 1.48 -6.47 14.72
CA SER A 77 0.16 -6.54 14.12
C SER A 77 -0.78 -5.48 14.68
N LEU A 78 -1.69 -5.00 13.84
CA LEU A 78 -2.75 -4.05 14.16
C LEU A 78 -4.09 -4.65 13.78
N VAL A 79 -5.10 -4.42 14.61
CA VAL A 79 -6.46 -4.88 14.37
C VAL A 79 -7.37 -3.67 14.21
N PHE A 80 -8.00 -3.56 13.06
CA PHE A 80 -9.01 -2.55 12.74
C PHE A 80 -10.38 -3.21 12.83
N ARG A 81 -11.29 -2.65 13.63
CA ARG A 81 -12.66 -3.16 13.74
C ARG A 81 -13.64 -2.04 13.46
N ARG A 82 -14.66 -2.33 12.66
CA ARG A 82 -15.81 -1.44 12.49
C ARG A 82 -16.64 -1.46 13.76
N VAL A 83 -16.90 -0.28 14.29
CA VAL A 83 -17.79 -0.05 15.42
C VAL A 83 -18.91 0.89 14.96
N LYS A 84 -19.95 1.04 15.78
CA LYS A 84 -21.12 1.87 15.45
C LYS A 84 -20.73 3.30 15.03
N ASP A 85 -19.69 3.85 15.66
CA ASP A 85 -19.26 5.24 15.50
C ASP A 85 -17.89 5.37 14.78
N GLY A 86 -17.57 4.45 13.87
CA GLY A 86 -16.37 4.52 13.03
C GLY A 86 -15.49 3.27 13.12
N ILE A 87 -14.18 3.46 13.30
CA ILE A 87 -13.19 2.38 13.32
C ILE A 87 -12.42 2.43 14.65
N SER A 88 -12.37 1.30 15.33
CA SER A 88 -11.45 1.10 16.45
C SER A 88 -10.15 0.46 15.95
N VAL A 89 -9.03 1.04 16.33
CA VAL A 89 -7.69 0.49 16.08
C VAL A 89 -7.17 -0.10 17.38
N ALA A 90 -6.70 -1.34 17.34
CA ALA A 90 -6.17 -2.05 18.48
C ALA A 90 -4.79 -2.66 18.18
N PHE A 91 -3.97 -2.73 19.22
CA PHE A 91 -2.66 -3.36 19.22
C PHE A 91 -2.58 -4.29 20.43
N LYS A 92 -2.22 -5.57 20.22
CA LYS A 92 -2.16 -6.60 21.28
C LYS A 92 -3.42 -6.59 22.17
N ASP A 93 -4.60 -6.60 21.53
CA ASP A 93 -5.93 -6.55 22.17
C ASP A 93 -6.29 -5.26 22.93
N ALA A 94 -5.40 -4.28 23.01
CA ALA A 94 -5.67 -2.97 23.60
C ALA A 94 -6.10 -1.97 22.51
N VAL A 95 -7.22 -1.28 22.71
CA VAL A 95 -7.68 -0.22 21.80
C VAL A 95 -6.82 1.03 21.99
N ILE A 96 -6.13 1.46 20.93
CA ILE A 96 -5.26 2.64 20.94
C ILE A 96 -5.95 3.88 20.37
N ALA A 97 -6.94 3.68 19.49
CA ALA A 97 -7.67 4.77 18.86
C ALA A 97 -9.11 4.38 18.50
N ARG A 98 -10.00 5.37 18.51
CA ARG A 98 -11.29 5.34 17.83
C ARG A 98 -11.33 6.54 16.90
N THR A 99 -11.59 6.31 15.62
CA THR A 99 -11.41 7.32 14.57
C THR A 99 -12.46 7.13 13.47
N ALA A 100 -12.76 8.20 12.75
CA ALA A 100 -13.55 8.10 11.53
C ALA A 100 -12.73 7.44 10.40
N SER A 101 -13.41 6.91 9.39
CA SER A 101 -12.79 6.18 8.29
C SER A 101 -11.92 7.04 7.39
N ASP A 102 -12.37 8.26 7.11
CA ASP A 102 -11.66 9.29 6.36
C ASP A 102 -10.41 9.77 7.10
N GLU A 103 -10.51 9.95 8.41
CA GLU A 103 -9.38 10.32 9.26
C GLU A 103 -8.31 9.22 9.28
N LEU A 104 -8.72 7.94 9.41
CA LEU A 104 -7.79 6.81 9.33
C LEU A 104 -7.12 6.70 7.96
N ALA A 105 -7.91 6.81 6.88
CA ALA A 105 -7.39 6.73 5.52
C ALA A 105 -6.38 7.85 5.24
N SER A 106 -6.70 9.07 5.67
CA SER A 106 -5.82 10.23 5.50
C SER A 106 -4.53 10.09 6.30
N ALA A 107 -4.61 9.60 7.54
CA ALA A 107 -3.42 9.39 8.37
C ALA A 107 -2.47 8.32 7.79
N VAL A 108 -3.01 7.20 7.30
CA VAL A 108 -2.20 6.12 6.70
C VAL A 108 -1.63 6.56 5.35
N LEU A 109 -2.42 7.24 4.51
CA LEU A 109 -1.96 7.76 3.23
C LEU A 109 -0.85 8.80 3.42
N GLY A 110 -1.05 9.78 4.31
CA GLY A 110 -0.02 10.79 4.59
C GLY A 110 1.27 10.21 5.14
N ALA A 111 1.19 9.15 5.96
CA ALA A 111 2.36 8.42 6.42
C ALA A 111 3.10 7.72 5.27
N ALA A 112 2.36 7.08 4.36
CA ALA A 112 2.94 6.41 3.19
C ALA A 112 3.55 7.40 2.19
N GLU A 113 2.93 8.56 1.97
CA GLU A 113 3.47 9.64 1.17
C GLU A 113 4.77 10.17 1.78
N SER A 114 4.80 10.36 3.10
CA SER A 114 6.01 10.77 3.82
C SER A 114 7.14 9.73 3.67
N LEU A 115 6.81 8.43 3.73
CA LEU A 115 7.75 7.35 3.46
C LEU A 115 8.25 7.36 2.01
N SER A 116 7.41 7.72 1.04
CA SER A 116 7.82 7.78 -0.37
C SER A 116 8.89 8.84 -0.64
N LEU A 117 8.95 9.89 0.18
CA LEU A 117 9.98 10.94 0.10
C LEU A 117 11.36 10.46 0.55
N THR A 118 11.44 9.32 1.26
CA THR A 118 12.73 8.75 1.70
C THR A 118 13.36 7.86 0.64
N LEU A 119 12.65 7.53 -0.45
CA LEU A 119 13.18 6.77 -1.56
C LEU A 119 14.01 7.66 -2.49
N PRO A 120 15.14 7.17 -3.03
CA PRO A 120 15.86 7.87 -4.07
C PRO A 120 14.96 8.07 -5.31
N PRO A 121 15.01 9.24 -5.97
CA PRO A 121 14.21 9.53 -7.16
C PRO A 121 14.65 8.61 -8.31
N GLY A 122 13.95 7.49 -8.51
CA GLY A 122 14.26 6.56 -9.60
C GLY A 122 13.51 5.23 -9.61
N ILE A 123 12.83 4.84 -8.51
CA ILE A 123 12.21 3.51 -8.39
C ILE A 123 10.73 3.48 -8.78
N LEU A 124 10.08 4.64 -8.95
CA LEU A 124 8.73 4.70 -9.54
C LEU A 124 8.76 5.62 -10.75
N PRO A 125 8.34 5.18 -11.95
CA PRO A 125 7.93 6.15 -12.95
C PRO A 125 6.80 6.97 -12.31
N ARG A 126 6.99 8.29 -12.24
CA ARG A 126 5.89 9.23 -11.97
C ARG A 126 4.70 8.75 -12.83
N PRO A 127 3.47 8.68 -12.31
CA PRO A 127 2.32 8.66 -13.20
C PRO A 127 2.32 10.01 -13.91
N THR A 128 3.06 10.11 -15.01
CA THR A 128 2.91 11.17 -15.98
C THR A 128 1.51 10.95 -16.53
N THR A 129 0.58 11.76 -16.04
CA THR A 129 -0.66 12.01 -16.77
C THR A 129 -0.26 12.28 -18.21
N ARG A 130 -0.72 11.40 -19.11
CA ARG A 130 -0.61 11.48 -20.57
C ARG A 130 0.69 10.92 -21.18
N THR A 131 0.84 9.60 -21.11
CA THR A 131 1.48 8.83 -22.18
C THR A 131 0.45 7.82 -22.70
N PRO A 132 0.07 7.84 -23.99
CA PRO A 132 -0.70 6.74 -24.56
C PRO A 132 0.10 5.46 -24.36
N TRP A 133 -0.55 4.40 -23.87
CA TRP A 133 0.03 3.08 -23.76
C TRP A 133 0.66 2.70 -25.11
N GLN A 134 1.99 2.65 -25.18
CA GLN A 134 2.64 1.99 -26.29
C GLN A 134 2.51 0.48 -26.05
N PRO A 135 2.00 -0.29 -27.00
CA PRO A 135 1.95 -1.73 -26.85
C PRO A 135 3.37 -2.27 -26.71
N PHE A 136 3.59 -3.05 -25.65
CA PHE A 136 4.78 -3.89 -25.50
C PHE A 136 4.79 -4.88 -26.67
N VAL A 137 5.60 -4.61 -27.69
CA VAL A 137 5.85 -5.58 -28.76
C VAL A 137 6.91 -6.55 -28.24
N HIS A 138 6.47 -7.60 -27.56
CA HIS A 138 7.28 -8.80 -27.46
C HIS A 138 7.32 -9.43 -28.85
N SER A 139 8.46 -9.30 -29.54
CA SER A 139 8.74 -10.03 -30.77
C SER A 139 8.93 -11.51 -30.45
N CYS A 140 7.82 -12.26 -30.36
CA CYS A 140 7.85 -13.71 -30.50
C CYS A 140 8.01 -14.03 -31.99
N PRO A 141 9.08 -14.74 -32.42
CA PRO A 141 9.20 -15.14 -33.81
C PRO A 141 8.16 -16.23 -34.09
N GLY A 142 7.12 -15.92 -34.87
CA GLY A 142 6.29 -16.94 -35.52
C GLY A 142 4.78 -16.73 -35.60
N THR A 143 4.17 -15.76 -34.91
CA THR A 143 2.71 -15.56 -35.00
C THR A 143 2.35 -14.08 -34.91
N SER A 144 2.07 -13.44 -36.05
CA SER A 144 1.47 -12.11 -36.08
C SER A 144 -0.03 -12.25 -35.86
N MET A 145 -0.50 -11.89 -34.66
CA MET A 145 -1.92 -11.60 -34.42
C MET A 145 -2.01 -10.62 -33.25
N ALA A 146 -2.14 -9.33 -33.55
CA ALA A 146 -2.48 -8.33 -32.56
C ALA A 146 -4.01 -8.31 -32.38
N ALA A 147 -4.48 -8.64 -31.18
CA ALA A 147 -5.86 -8.39 -30.78
C ALA A 147 -5.90 -7.13 -29.92
N VAL A 148 -6.63 -6.11 -30.38
CA VAL A 148 -6.94 -4.92 -29.58
C VAL A 148 -8.33 -5.12 -29.00
N ILE A 149 -8.44 -5.17 -27.67
CA ILE A 149 -9.73 -5.17 -26.97
C ILE A 149 -9.95 -3.75 -26.45
N ASP A 150 -10.89 -3.03 -27.07
CA ASP A 150 -11.42 -1.78 -26.53
C ASP A 150 -12.47 -2.10 -25.45
N VAL A 151 -12.17 -1.79 -24.20
CA VAL A 151 -13.06 -2.04 -23.04
C VAL A 151 -13.93 -0.81 -22.73
N SER A 152 -14.11 0.10 -23.69
CA SER A 152 -15.04 1.24 -23.53
C SER A 152 -16.34 1.06 -24.31
N ARG A 153 -16.37 0.13 -25.28
CA ARG A 153 -17.58 -0.39 -25.94
C ARG A 153 -17.37 -1.87 -26.23
N GLY A 154 -18.10 -2.76 -25.58
CA GLY A 154 -17.93 -4.22 -25.73
C GLY A 154 -18.27 -4.78 -27.11
N GLU A 155 -17.50 -4.45 -28.15
CA GLU A 155 -17.56 -5.03 -29.48
C GLU A 155 -16.16 -5.25 -30.05
N LEU A 156 -15.89 -6.50 -30.46
CA LEU A 156 -14.70 -6.88 -31.24
C LEU A 156 -14.88 -6.44 -32.69
N THR A 157 -14.05 -5.52 -33.18
CA THR A 157 -13.95 -5.24 -34.62
C THR A 157 -12.61 -5.73 -35.16
N HIS A 158 -12.67 -6.77 -35.99
CA HIS A 158 -11.54 -7.25 -36.78
C HIS A 158 -11.33 -6.32 -37.98
N ARG A 159 -10.14 -5.72 -38.09
CA ARG A 159 -9.71 -4.99 -39.29
C ARG A 159 -8.42 -5.63 -39.82
N ALA A 160 -8.49 -6.18 -41.03
CA ALA A 160 -7.33 -6.62 -41.78
C ALA A 160 -6.76 -5.43 -42.56
N GLU A 161 -5.45 -5.20 -42.45
CA GLU A 161 -4.73 -4.26 -43.34
C GLU A 161 -4.18 -4.99 -44.57
N PRO A 162 -4.21 -4.37 -45.76
CA PRO A 162 -3.58 -4.92 -46.95
C PRO A 162 -2.08 -4.61 -46.97
N ASN A 163 -1.32 -5.60 -47.43
CA ASN A 163 0.13 -5.61 -47.58
C ASN A 163 0.57 -4.62 -48.68
N ALA A 164 1.60 -3.82 -48.41
CA ALA A 164 2.38 -3.09 -49.41
C ALA A 164 3.87 -3.21 -49.08
#